data_AF-A0A2N9IAR7-F1
#
_entry.id   AF-A0A2N9IAR7-F1
#
_cell.length_a   1.000
_cell.length_b   1.000
_cell.length_c   1.000
_cell.angle_alpha   90.00
_cell.angle_beta   90.00
_cell.angle_gamma   90.00
#
_symmetry.space_group_name_H-M   'P 1'
#
loop_
_entity.id
_entity.type
_entity.pdbx_description
1 polymer ?
#
loop_
_entity_poly.entity_id
_entity_poly.type
_entity_poly.pdbx_seq_one_letter_code
_entity_poly.pdbx_strand_id
1 'polypeptide(L)'
;MGPSSSSVPTEAAVAAVGVAIVAAVMMIVGTAAAIVVAIILVVVLVVLGARWWVGCSGGVFHEGQIRDLDVEPQYSGARIDGDVVTLDFVKKMMDDFKNQKCLHKRYAFQIVLQMRDTLRALPSLVDINVPDGNHFTVCGDVHGQVEMVMKA
;
A
#
# COMPACT_ATOMS: atom_id res chain seq x y z
N MET A 1 -42.08 8.87 31.78
CA MET A 1 -40.86 8.78 32.61
C MET A 1 -40.25 7.40 32.46
N GLY A 2 -39.11 7.31 31.79
CA GLY A 2 -38.24 6.13 31.77
C GLY A 2 -36.79 6.63 31.89
N PRO A 3 -35.89 5.92 32.59
CA PRO A 3 -34.59 6.45 32.93
C PRO A 3 -33.66 6.42 31.72
N SER A 4 -33.10 7.58 31.39
CA SER A 4 -32.02 7.73 30.41
C SER A 4 -30.75 7.08 30.96
N SER A 5 -30.34 5.94 30.38
CA SER A 5 -29.06 5.29 30.69
C SER A 5 -27.93 6.07 30.02
N SER A 6 -27.02 6.61 30.82
CA SER A 6 -25.80 7.26 30.33
C SER A 6 -24.68 6.21 30.23
N SER A 7 -24.38 5.77 29.02
CA SER A 7 -23.21 4.93 28.76
C SER A 7 -21.99 5.83 28.62
N VAL A 8 -21.19 5.94 29.68
CA VAL A 8 -19.81 6.44 29.58
C VAL A 8 -19.00 5.45 28.72
N PRO A 9 -18.26 5.92 27.70
CA PRO A 9 -17.48 5.05 26.83
C PRO A 9 -16.31 4.45 27.62
N THR A 10 -16.19 3.13 27.57
CA THR A 10 -15.16 2.29 28.19
C THR A 10 -13.72 2.73 27.84
N GLU A 11 -13.53 3.46 26.75
CA GLU A 11 -12.25 4.03 26.31
C GLU A 11 -11.67 5.06 27.29
N ALA A 12 -12.52 5.87 27.93
CA ALA A 12 -12.05 6.90 28.87
C ALA A 12 -11.51 6.30 30.17
N ALA A 13 -12.03 5.14 30.57
CA ALA A 13 -11.58 4.43 31.77
C ALA A 13 -10.21 3.76 31.56
N VAL A 14 -9.94 3.22 30.36
CA VAL A 14 -8.67 2.53 30.05
C VAL A 14 -7.50 3.52 29.98
N ALA A 15 -7.73 4.72 29.44
CA ALA A 15 -6.71 5.78 29.39
C ALA A 15 -6.32 6.31 30.78
N ALA A 16 -7.30 6.49 31.69
CA ALA A 16 -7.05 7.01 33.02
C ALA A 16 -6.25 6.04 33.92
N VAL A 17 -6.49 4.73 33.78
CA VAL A 17 -5.74 3.70 34.52
C VAL A 17 -4.27 3.63 34.07
N GLY A 18 -4.00 3.78 32.77
CA GLY A 18 -2.64 3.79 32.24
C GLY A 18 -1.79 4.94 32.79
N VAL A 19 -2.35 6.15 32.88
CA VAL A 19 -1.64 7.34 33.39
C VAL A 19 -1.32 7.21 34.88
N ALA A 20 -2.23 6.65 35.69
CA ALA A 20 -2.01 6.48 37.12
C ALA A 20 -0.92 5.45 37.43
N ILE A 21 -0.84 4.36 36.67
CA ILE A 21 0.20 3.33 36.85
C ILE A 21 1.57 3.89 36.48
N VAL A 22 1.67 4.67 35.41
CA VAL A 22 2.94 5.31 35.01
C VAL A 22 3.40 6.32 36.07
N ALA A 23 2.49 7.12 36.61
CA ALA A 23 2.80 8.06 37.70
C ALA A 23 3.27 7.33 38.97
N ALA A 24 2.64 6.21 39.34
CA ALA A 24 3.04 5.41 40.49
C ALA A 24 4.43 4.76 40.31
N VAL A 25 4.72 4.24 39.12
CA VAL A 25 6.03 3.64 38.80
C VAL A 25 7.14 4.70 38.82
N MET A 26 6.85 5.92 38.35
CA MET A 26 7.78 7.06 38.40
C MET A 26 8.10 7.52 39.83
N MET A 27 7.19 7.34 40.78
CA MET A 27 7.39 7.72 42.19
C MET A 27 8.20 6.69 42.99
N ILE A 28 8.26 5.43 42.54
CA ILE A 28 8.98 4.34 43.23
C ILE A 28 10.45 4.25 42.76
N VAL A 29 10.74 4.71 41.55
CA VAL A 29 12.06 4.63 40.93
C VAL A 29 12.78 5.97 41.11
N GLY A 30 13.89 5.99 41.86
CA GLY A 30 14.67 7.21 42.10
C GLY A 30 15.03 7.97 40.82
N THR A 31 15.23 9.30 40.91
CA THR A 31 15.34 10.24 39.79
C THR A 31 16.29 9.82 38.66
N ALA A 32 17.36 9.08 38.97
CA ALA A 32 18.29 8.54 37.97
C ALA A 32 17.69 7.42 37.09
N ALA A 33 16.84 6.56 37.66
CA ALA A 33 16.21 5.45 36.94
C ALA A 33 14.88 5.84 36.29
N ALA A 34 14.25 6.95 36.73
CA ALA A 34 13.10 7.54 36.05
C ALA A 34 13.44 8.01 34.63
N ILE A 35 14.66 8.53 34.42
CA ILE A 35 15.14 8.95 33.08
C ILE A 35 15.26 7.76 32.14
N VAL A 36 15.78 6.63 32.62
CA VAL A 36 15.92 5.40 31.82
C VAL A 36 14.56 4.84 31.42
N VAL A 37 13.61 4.81 32.36
CA VAL A 37 12.23 4.36 32.08
C VAL A 37 11.54 5.31 31.10
N ALA A 38 11.72 6.62 31.22
CA ALA A 38 11.15 7.60 30.29
C ALA A 38 11.73 7.44 28.87
N ILE A 39 13.04 7.21 28.73
CA ILE A 39 13.68 6.97 27.42
C ILE A 39 13.12 5.69 26.80
N ILE A 40 13.00 4.60 27.57
CA ILE A 40 12.44 3.34 27.07
C ILE A 40 10.98 3.54 26.63
N LEU A 41 10.17 4.26 27.40
CA LEU A 41 8.78 4.55 27.02
C LEU A 41 8.69 5.42 25.77
N VAL A 42 9.57 6.41 25.60
CA VAL A 42 9.63 7.24 24.38
C VAL A 42 10.06 6.40 23.18
N VAL A 43 11.07 5.55 23.33
CA VAL A 43 11.50 4.63 22.25
C VAL A 43 10.39 3.65 21.90
N VAL A 44 9.68 3.09 22.89
CA VAL A 44 8.53 2.21 22.66
C VAL A 44 7.40 2.97 21.98
N LEU A 45 7.08 4.21 22.37
CA LEU A 45 6.08 5.04 21.71
C LEU A 45 6.49 5.45 20.29
N VAL A 46 7.78 5.69 20.03
CA VAL A 46 8.30 5.98 18.69
C VAL A 46 8.31 4.73 17.83
N VAL A 47 8.64 3.56 18.37
CA VAL A 47 8.61 2.27 17.65
C VAL A 47 7.18 1.81 17.41
N LEU A 48 6.28 1.96 18.38
CA LEU A 48 4.85 1.66 18.22
C LEU A 48 4.19 2.70 17.30
N GLY A 49 4.57 3.96 17.39
CA GLY A 49 4.11 5.04 16.51
C GLY A 49 4.63 4.89 15.08
N ALA A 50 5.89 4.46 14.90
CA ALA A 50 6.45 4.13 13.59
C ALA A 50 5.82 2.85 13.03
N ARG A 51 5.58 1.83 13.86
CA ARG A 51 4.88 0.60 13.47
C ARG A 51 3.41 0.86 13.15
N TRP A 52 2.77 1.81 13.82
CA TRP A 52 1.42 2.29 13.53
C TRP A 52 1.38 3.17 12.27
N TRP A 53 2.38 4.03 12.05
CA TRP A 53 2.51 4.85 10.83
C TRP A 53 2.76 3.98 9.58
N VAL A 54 3.55 2.92 9.73
CA VAL A 54 3.74 1.87 8.71
C VAL A 54 2.43 1.09 8.48
N GLY A 55 1.57 0.96 9.50
CA GLY A 55 0.25 0.35 9.38
C GLY A 55 -0.83 1.26 8.77
N CYS A 56 -0.78 2.58 8.99
CA CYS A 56 -1.84 3.51 8.59
C CYS A 56 -1.63 4.19 7.23
N SER A 57 -0.50 3.98 6.55
CA SER A 57 -0.32 4.49 5.19
C SER A 57 -0.74 3.49 4.09
N GLY A 58 -1.10 2.24 4.36
CA GLY A 58 -1.56 1.31 3.32
C GLY A 58 -3.07 1.35 3.12
N GLY A 59 -3.58 2.15 2.19
CA GLY A 59 -4.99 2.07 1.77
C GLY A 59 -5.34 0.63 1.37
N VAL A 60 -6.27 0.03 2.13
CA VAL A 60 -6.71 -1.36 2.05
C VAL A 60 -7.50 -1.60 0.76
N PHE A 61 -6.79 -1.79 -0.36
CA PHE A 61 -7.27 -2.70 -1.39
C PHE A 61 -6.47 -3.98 -1.21
N HIS A 62 -7.08 -4.95 -0.54
CA HIS A 62 -6.42 -6.24 -0.30
C HIS A 62 -6.31 -6.99 -1.63
N GLU A 63 -5.09 -7.36 -2.00
CA GLU A 63 -4.75 -8.23 -3.14
C GLU A 63 -5.60 -9.52 -3.16
N GLY A 64 -5.98 -10.01 -1.97
CA GLY A 64 -6.86 -11.17 -1.81
C GLY A 64 -8.25 -11.04 -2.43
N GLN A 65 -8.83 -9.83 -2.52
CA GLN A 65 -10.17 -9.65 -3.10
C GLN A 65 -10.19 -9.73 -4.64
N ILE A 66 -9.06 -9.45 -5.31
CA ILE A 66 -8.98 -9.52 -6.77
C ILE A 66 -8.79 -10.95 -7.25
N ARG A 67 -8.13 -11.79 -6.44
CA ARG A 67 -7.92 -13.21 -6.73
C ARG A 67 -9.23 -13.99 -6.79
N ASP A 68 -10.25 -13.51 -6.08
CA ASP A 68 -11.60 -14.08 -6.02
C ASP A 68 -12.48 -13.67 -7.21
N LEU A 69 -12.06 -12.70 -8.02
CA LEU A 69 -12.77 -12.36 -9.25
C LEU A 69 -12.64 -13.54 -10.23
N ASP A 70 -13.77 -14.23 -10.43
CA ASP A 70 -13.85 -15.30 -11.41
C ASP A 70 -13.59 -14.76 -12.81
N VAL A 71 -12.90 -15.55 -13.62
CA VAL A 71 -12.63 -15.25 -15.02
C VAL A 71 -13.43 -16.24 -15.83
N GLU A 72 -14.33 -15.76 -16.68
CA GLU A 72 -15.21 -16.67 -17.40
C GLU A 72 -14.39 -17.65 -18.26
N PRO A 73 -14.79 -18.92 -18.35
CA PRO A 73 -14.06 -19.92 -19.13
C PRO A 73 -13.99 -19.56 -20.61
N GLN A 74 -14.92 -18.72 -21.09
CA GLN A 74 -14.99 -18.22 -22.45
C GLN A 74 -13.99 -17.08 -22.75
N TYR A 75 -13.37 -16.48 -21.72
CA TYR A 75 -12.40 -15.41 -21.90
C TYR A 75 -11.14 -15.92 -22.61
N SER A 76 -10.92 -15.46 -23.84
CA SER A 76 -9.83 -15.91 -24.72
C SER A 76 -8.64 -14.95 -24.78
N GLY A 77 -8.69 -13.83 -24.06
CA GLY A 77 -7.63 -12.82 -24.04
C GLY A 77 -6.41 -13.20 -23.20
N ALA A 78 -5.50 -12.26 -23.03
CA ALA A 78 -4.30 -12.38 -22.21
C ALA A 78 -4.65 -12.69 -20.74
N ARG A 79 -3.98 -13.70 -20.18
CA ARG A 79 -4.16 -14.14 -18.79
C ARG A 79 -2.85 -14.02 -18.03
N ILE A 80 -2.91 -13.46 -16.82
CA ILE A 80 -1.77 -13.45 -15.90
C ILE A 80 -1.78 -14.78 -15.14
N ASP A 81 -0.70 -15.53 -15.25
CA ASP A 81 -0.50 -16.77 -14.50
C ASP A 81 0.08 -16.46 -13.12
N GLY A 82 -0.76 -16.55 -12.08
CA GLY A 82 -0.40 -16.21 -10.72
C GLY A 82 -0.31 -14.70 -10.49
N ASP A 83 0.77 -14.26 -9.84
CA ASP A 83 0.90 -12.89 -9.34
C ASP A 83 1.88 -12.03 -10.15
N VAL A 84 2.60 -12.60 -11.11
CA VAL A 84 3.67 -11.90 -11.84
C VAL A 84 3.24 -11.56 -13.27
N VAL A 85 3.35 -10.29 -13.63
CA VAL A 85 3.17 -9.83 -15.03
C VAL A 85 4.40 -10.25 -15.84
N THR A 86 4.20 -11.15 -16.81
CA THR A 86 5.27 -11.67 -17.68
C THR A 86 5.31 -10.94 -19.03
N LEU A 87 6.47 -11.00 -19.71
CA LEU A 87 6.62 -10.40 -21.04
C LEU A 87 5.66 -11.03 -22.08
N ASP A 88 5.44 -12.34 -22.00
CA ASP A 88 4.53 -13.05 -22.91
C ASP A 88 3.08 -12.61 -22.70
N PHE A 89 2.67 -12.37 -21.46
CA PHE A 89 1.38 -11.76 -21.15
C PHE A 89 1.27 -10.36 -21.78
N VAL A 90 2.28 -9.50 -21.62
CA VAL A 90 2.26 -8.14 -22.16
C VAL A 90 2.17 -8.15 -23.68
N LYS A 91 2.95 -8.99 -24.37
CA LYS A 91 2.88 -9.14 -25.83
C LYS A 91 1.49 -9.58 -26.28
N LYS A 92 0.91 -10.59 -25.62
CA LYS A 92 -0.44 -11.07 -25.93
C LYS A 92 -1.49 -9.99 -25.66
N MET A 93 -1.37 -9.25 -24.57
CA MET A 93 -2.27 -8.15 -24.23
C MET A 93 -2.19 -7.02 -25.26
N MET A 94 -0.99 -6.67 -25.74
CA MET A 94 -0.82 -5.70 -26.81
C MET A 94 -1.50 -6.17 -28.10
N ASP A 95 -1.36 -7.44 -28.48
CA ASP A 95 -2.03 -7.98 -29.66
C ASP A 95 -3.55 -8.03 -29.49
N ASP A 96 -4.06 -8.34 -28.30
CA ASP A 96 -5.49 -8.26 -28.00
C ASP A 96 -6.01 -6.82 -28.14
N PHE A 97 -5.28 -5.82 -27.66
CA PHE A 97 -5.64 -4.40 -27.83
C PHE A 97 -5.59 -3.95 -29.29
N LYS A 98 -4.64 -4.43 -30.10
CA LYS A 98 -4.64 -4.17 -31.56
C LYS A 98 -5.91 -4.69 -32.22
N ASN A 99 -6.41 -5.83 -31.76
CA ASN A 99 -7.64 -6.45 -32.24
C ASN A 99 -8.91 -5.95 -31.53
N GLN A 100 -8.83 -4.81 -30.84
CA GLN A 100 -9.94 -4.19 -30.09
C GLN A 100 -10.60 -5.10 -29.05
N LYS A 101 -9.85 -6.08 -28.51
CA LYS A 101 -10.31 -6.92 -27.41
C LYS A 101 -10.04 -6.25 -26.08
N CYS A 102 -10.97 -6.43 -25.14
CA CYS A 102 -10.83 -5.89 -23.79
C CYS A 102 -10.03 -6.83 -22.89
N LEU A 103 -9.20 -6.24 -22.01
CA LEU A 103 -8.57 -6.96 -20.92
C LEU A 103 -9.62 -7.27 -19.84
N HIS A 104 -9.58 -8.48 -19.27
CA HIS A 104 -10.49 -8.85 -18.19
C HIS A 104 -10.27 -7.98 -16.94
N LYS A 105 -11.35 -7.63 -16.24
CA LYS A 105 -11.33 -6.70 -15.09
C LYS A 105 -10.38 -7.15 -13.98
N ARG A 106 -10.34 -8.46 -13.70
CA ARG A 106 -9.39 -9.06 -12.74
C ARG A 106 -7.94 -8.64 -13.02
N TYR A 107 -7.49 -8.82 -14.26
CA TYR A 107 -6.11 -8.53 -14.63
C TYR A 107 -5.84 -7.01 -14.68
N ALA A 108 -6.83 -6.22 -15.09
CA ALA A 108 -6.74 -4.76 -15.03
C ALA A 108 -6.54 -4.27 -13.59
N PHE A 109 -7.33 -4.76 -12.63
CA PHE A 109 -7.16 -4.41 -11.21
C PHE A 109 -5.82 -4.88 -10.65
N GLN A 110 -5.37 -6.09 -11.02
CA GLN A 110 -4.07 -6.61 -10.61
C GLN A 110 -2.92 -5.69 -11.04
N ILE A 111 -2.92 -5.26 -12.31
CA ILE A 111 -1.89 -4.34 -12.85
C ILE A 111 -1.95 -2.99 -12.13
N VAL A 112 -3.13 -2.40 -11.96
CA VAL A 112 -3.28 -1.08 -11.35
C VAL A 112 -2.85 -1.07 -9.88
N LEU A 113 -3.18 -2.13 -9.11
CA LEU A 113 -2.73 -2.22 -7.72
C LEU A 113 -1.21 -2.37 -7.61
N GLN A 114 -0.62 -3.29 -8.40
CA GLN A 114 0.83 -3.48 -8.41
C GLN A 114 1.57 -2.20 -8.81
N MET A 115 1.05 -1.49 -9.82
CA MET A 115 1.61 -0.22 -10.27
C MET A 115 1.48 0.87 -9.21
N ARG A 116 0.33 0.97 -8.54
CA ARG A 116 0.12 1.92 -7.44
C ARG A 116 1.15 1.70 -6.34
N ASP A 117 1.36 0.46 -5.93
CA ASP A 117 2.28 0.15 -4.83
C ASP A 117 3.74 0.41 -5.24
N THR A 118 4.09 0.10 -6.49
CA THR A 118 5.41 0.42 -7.07
C THR A 118 5.64 1.94 -7.13
N LEU A 119 4.71 2.69 -7.71
CA LEU A 119 4.84 4.15 -7.86
C LEU A 119 4.85 4.88 -6.52
N ARG A 120 4.11 4.37 -5.52
CA ARG A 120 4.05 4.98 -4.20
C ARG A 120 5.34 4.81 -3.40
N ALA A 121 6.13 3.79 -3.71
CA ALA A 121 7.45 3.60 -3.12
C ALA A 121 8.53 4.51 -3.72
N LEU A 122 8.27 5.11 -4.89
CA LEU A 122 9.22 5.99 -5.57
C LEU A 122 9.13 7.44 -5.05
N PRO A 123 10.27 8.18 -5.01
CA PRO A 123 10.28 9.61 -4.71
C PRO A 123 9.65 10.42 -5.84
N SER A 124 9.32 11.68 -5.57
CA SER A 124 8.74 12.61 -6.57
C SER A 124 9.71 12.99 -7.69
N LEU A 125 11.01 12.91 -7.45
CA LEU A 125 12.07 13.10 -8.44
C LEU A 125 12.91 11.83 -8.48
N VAL A 126 13.01 11.22 -9.66
CA VAL A 126 13.73 9.97 -9.89
C VAL A 126 14.99 10.26 -10.69
N ASP A 127 16.14 9.96 -10.10
CA ASP A 127 17.44 10.04 -10.77
C ASP A 127 17.71 8.75 -11.57
N ILE A 128 17.93 8.90 -12.88
CA ILE A 128 18.22 7.78 -13.79
C ILE A 128 19.68 7.90 -14.25
N ASN A 129 20.51 6.93 -13.87
CA ASN A 129 21.89 6.84 -14.33
C ASN A 129 21.96 6.00 -15.61
N VAL A 130 22.50 6.57 -16.70
CA VAL A 130 22.65 5.90 -18.00
C VAL A 130 24.15 5.65 -18.26
N PRO A 131 24.62 4.38 -18.22
CA PRO A 131 26.03 4.05 -18.46
C PRO A 131 26.48 4.39 -19.89
N ASP A 132 27.80 4.53 -20.07
CA ASP A 132 28.41 4.75 -21.38
C ASP A 132 28.05 3.62 -22.36
N GLY A 133 27.63 4.01 -23.57
CA GLY A 133 27.21 3.08 -24.62
C GLY A 133 25.76 2.59 -24.54
N ASN A 134 25.01 2.96 -23.50
CA ASN A 134 23.58 2.70 -23.41
C ASN A 134 22.74 3.88 -23.89
N HIS A 135 21.49 3.61 -24.28
CA HIS A 135 20.54 4.61 -24.73
C HIS A 135 19.31 4.64 -23.83
N PHE A 136 18.75 5.84 -23.64
CA PHE A 136 17.50 6.07 -22.94
C PHE A 136 16.53 6.81 -23.87
N THR A 137 15.35 6.23 -24.08
CA THR A 137 14.33 6.79 -24.97
C THR A 137 13.33 7.60 -24.14
N VAL A 138 13.18 8.88 -24.47
CA VAL A 138 12.20 9.78 -23.84
C VAL A 138 11.01 9.94 -24.78
N CYS A 139 9.82 9.51 -24.32
CA CYS A 139 8.56 9.71 -25.04
C CYS A 139 7.76 10.84 -24.39
N GLY A 140 7.11 11.68 -25.21
CA GLY A 140 6.21 12.74 -24.75
C GLY A 140 4.78 12.23 -24.50
N ASP A 141 3.81 13.16 -24.54
CA ASP A 141 2.39 12.81 -24.40
C ASP A 141 1.89 11.93 -25.56
N VAL A 142 1.18 10.85 -25.21
CA VAL A 142 0.59 9.90 -26.14
C VAL A 142 -0.94 10.06 -26.24
N HIS A 143 -1.57 10.76 -25.30
CA HIS A 143 -2.99 11.09 -25.30
C HIS A 143 -3.95 9.91 -25.58
N GLY A 144 -3.65 8.73 -25.04
CA GLY A 144 -4.49 7.52 -25.22
C GLY A 144 -4.42 6.89 -26.62
N GLN A 145 -3.50 7.32 -27.48
CA GLN A 145 -3.29 6.74 -28.81
C GLN A 145 -2.47 5.45 -28.71
N VAL A 146 -3.15 4.34 -28.43
CA VAL A 146 -2.53 3.01 -28.28
C VAL A 146 -1.75 2.59 -29.55
N GLU A 147 -2.24 2.95 -30.73
CA GLU A 147 -1.56 2.65 -31.99
C GLU A 147 -0.19 3.33 -32.12
N MET A 148 -0.04 4.57 -31.65
CA MET A 148 1.26 5.26 -31.64
C MET A 148 2.26 4.54 -30.74
N VAL A 149 1.83 4.16 -29.53
CA VAL A 149 2.67 3.46 -28.56
C VAL A 149 3.19 2.13 -29.10
N MET A 150 2.38 1.44 -29.91
CA MET A 150 2.74 0.14 -30.50
C MET A 150 3.67 0.23 -31.72
N LYS A 151 3.90 1.43 -32.27
CA LYS A 151 4.76 1.67 -33.44
C LYS A 151 6.15 2.20 -33.07
N ALA A 152 6.36 2.58 -31.81
CA ALA A 152 7.63 3.03 -31.27
C ALA A 152 8.56 1.83 -30.99
#